data_AF-A0A6P0SF89-F1
#
_entry.id   AF-A0A6P0SF89-F1
#
_cell.length_a   1.000
_cell.length_b   1.000
_cell.length_c   1.000
_cell.angle_alpha   90.00
_cell.angle_beta   90.00
_cell.angle_gamma   90.00
#
_symmetry.space_group_name_H-M   'P 1'
#
loop_
_entity.id
_entity.type
_entity.pdbx_description
1 polymer ?
#
loop_
_entity_poly.entity_id
_entity_poly.type
_entity_poly.pdbx_seq_one_letter_code
_entity_poly.pdbx_strand_id
1 'polypeptide(L)'
;MNADAMKNTSRTDWARIDAMNDEDIDTSDIPPLSEEFFAKAQLRMPKSAVTTTVQVDPETFAWFQAQGETAQQQMSVALRIYAEAHKVYPASGTKPASQMVD
;
A
#
# COMPACT_ATOMS: atom_id res chain seq x y z
N MET A 1 10.30 17.72 -11.49
CA MET A 1 8.88 17.39 -11.78
C MET A 1 8.37 18.41 -12.80
N ASN A 2 7.76 17.98 -13.91
CA ASN A 2 7.32 18.88 -14.98
C ASN A 2 5.99 19.57 -14.60
N ALA A 3 6.00 20.91 -14.56
CA ALA A 3 4.84 21.73 -14.19
C ALA A 3 3.66 21.65 -15.18
N ASP A 4 3.89 21.15 -16.39
CA ASP A 4 2.88 21.09 -17.45
C ASP A 4 1.89 19.92 -17.32
N ALA A 5 2.19 18.91 -16.50
CA ALA A 5 1.28 17.79 -16.26
C ALA A 5 0.05 18.16 -15.40
N MET A 6 0.06 19.34 -14.73
CA MET A 6 -1.02 19.79 -13.83
C MET A 6 -2.00 20.79 -14.48
N LYS A 7 -1.85 21.13 -15.77
CA LYS A 7 -2.73 22.09 -16.46
C LYS A 7 -3.97 21.44 -17.10
N ASN A 8 -4.40 20.28 -16.63
CA ASN A 8 -5.65 19.68 -17.10
C ASN A 8 -6.82 20.27 -16.31
N THR A 9 -7.27 21.46 -16.71
CA THR A 9 -8.52 22.01 -16.19
C THR A 9 -9.65 21.10 -16.64
N SER A 10 -10.25 20.39 -15.68
CA SER A 10 -11.38 19.51 -15.94
C SER A 10 -12.44 20.25 -16.76
N ARG A 11 -12.95 19.60 -17.81
CA ARG A 11 -14.07 20.11 -18.62
C ARG A 11 -15.43 19.92 -17.93
N THR A 12 -15.43 19.42 -16.69
CA THR A 12 -16.63 19.26 -15.87
C THR A 12 -17.20 20.63 -15.52
N ASP A 13 -18.51 20.77 -15.74
CA ASP A 13 -19.29 21.85 -15.16
C ASP A 13 -19.49 21.61 -13.66
N TRP A 14 -18.57 22.13 -12.86
CA TRP A 14 -18.58 21.95 -11.40
C TRP A 14 -19.71 22.70 -10.71
N ALA A 15 -20.14 23.85 -11.25
CA ALA A 15 -21.25 24.60 -10.68
C ALA A 15 -22.57 23.82 -10.77
N ARG A 16 -22.76 23.07 -11.87
CA ARG A 16 -23.90 22.16 -12.02
C ARG A 16 -23.86 20.99 -11.02
N ILE A 17 -22.68 20.40 -10.78
CA ILE A 17 -22.54 19.30 -9.81
C ILE A 17 -22.75 19.78 -8.38
N ASP A 18 -22.20 20.95 -8.02
CA ASP A 18 -22.32 21.54 -6.68
C ASP A 18 -23.78 21.92 -6.33
N ALA A 19 -24.60 22.26 -7.34
CA ALA A 19 -26.01 22.59 -7.18
C ALA A 19 -26.96 21.37 -7.30
N MET A 20 -26.46 20.17 -7.57
CA MET A 20 -27.26 18.95 -7.75
C MET A 20 -27.67 18.37 -6.39
N ASN A 21 -28.94 17.98 -6.23
CA ASN A 21 -29.38 17.28 -5.02
C ASN A 21 -29.11 15.77 -5.14
N ASP A 22 -29.11 15.06 -4.01
CA ASP A 22 -28.81 13.63 -3.96
C ASP A 22 -29.84 12.80 -4.76
N GLU A 23 -31.11 13.22 -4.75
CA GLU A 23 -32.20 12.57 -5.47
C GLU A 23 -32.10 12.72 -7.00
N ASP A 24 -31.35 13.72 -7.48
CA ASP A 24 -31.11 13.96 -8.90
C ASP A 24 -29.99 13.04 -9.47
N ILE A 25 -29.28 12.29 -8.61
CA ILE A 25 -28.19 11.40 -9.00
C ILE A 25 -28.77 10.06 -9.51
N ASP A 26 -28.55 9.79 -10.80
CA ASP A 26 -28.90 8.49 -11.39
C ASP A 26 -27.95 7.39 -10.87
N THR A 27 -28.53 6.43 -10.17
CA THR A 27 -27.84 5.24 -9.62
C THR A 27 -28.40 3.93 -10.20
N SER A 28 -29.19 4.02 -11.27
CA SER A 28 -29.90 2.86 -11.85
C SER A 28 -28.97 1.75 -12.36
N ASP A 29 -27.71 2.09 -12.65
CA ASP A 29 -26.65 1.18 -13.07
C ASP A 29 -25.92 0.48 -11.90
N ILE A 30 -26.05 0.99 -10.68
CA ILE A 30 -25.34 0.48 -9.49
C ILE A 30 -26.36 -0.11 -8.50
N PRO A 31 -26.52 -1.44 -8.44
CA PRO A 31 -27.46 -2.05 -7.52
C PRO A 31 -27.04 -1.82 -6.06
N PRO A 32 -28.00 -1.68 -5.12
CA PRO A 32 -27.69 -1.57 -3.69
C PRO A 32 -26.91 -2.78 -3.18
N LEU A 33 -25.88 -2.54 -2.37
CA LEU A 33 -25.11 -3.59 -1.73
C LEU A 33 -25.91 -4.20 -0.56
N SER A 34 -26.08 -5.53 -0.56
CA SER A 34 -26.85 -6.23 0.47
C SER A 34 -26.05 -6.49 1.75
N GLU A 35 -26.73 -6.76 2.86
CA GLU A 35 -26.09 -7.20 4.11
C GLU A 35 -25.23 -8.46 3.91
N GLU A 36 -25.67 -9.38 3.05
CA GLU A 36 -24.92 -10.59 2.71
C GLU A 36 -23.58 -10.30 2.01
N PHE A 37 -23.51 -9.23 1.21
CA PHE A 37 -22.26 -8.76 0.60
C PHE A 37 -21.28 -8.33 1.70
N PHE A 38 -21.74 -7.48 2.62
CA PHE A 38 -20.90 -7.00 3.73
C PHE A 38 -20.51 -8.13 4.69
N ALA A 39 -21.38 -9.11 4.93
CA ALA A 39 -21.08 -10.27 5.76
C ALA A 39 -19.93 -11.13 5.21
N LYS A 40 -19.73 -11.15 3.89
CA LYS A 40 -18.65 -11.89 3.21
C LYS A 40 -17.43 -11.02 2.88
N ALA A 41 -17.58 -9.70 2.96
CA ALA A 41 -16.52 -8.76 2.62
C ALA A 41 -15.33 -8.88 3.61
N GLN A 42 -14.11 -8.90 3.08
CA GLN A 42 -12.90 -8.88 3.88
C GLN A 42 -12.19 -7.53 3.73
N LEU A 43 -12.07 -6.80 4.84
CA LEU A 43 -11.28 -5.58 4.86
C LEU A 43 -9.79 -5.91 4.69
N ARG A 44 -9.18 -5.40 3.62
CA ARG A 44 -7.73 -5.47 3.40
C ARG A 44 -7.10 -4.15 3.82
N MET A 45 -6.62 -4.10 5.06
CA MET A 45 -5.80 -2.98 5.50
C MET A 45 -4.39 -3.08 4.91
N PRO A 46 -3.78 -1.97 4.46
CA PRO A 46 -2.36 -1.97 4.14
C PRO A 46 -1.57 -2.39 5.38
N LYS A 47 -0.57 -3.26 5.20
CA LYS A 47 0.30 -3.66 6.29
C LYS A 47 1.09 -2.45 6.76
N SER A 48 1.06 -2.16 8.06
CA SER A 48 1.89 -1.11 8.65
C SER A 48 3.37 -1.39 8.35
N ALA A 49 4.08 -0.34 7.96
CA ALA A 49 5.53 -0.41 7.85
C ALA A 49 6.13 -0.68 9.24
N VAL A 50 7.15 -1.53 9.29
CA VAL A 50 7.92 -1.77 10.50
C VAL A 50 9.12 -0.82 10.49
N THR A 51 9.21 0.06 11.47
CA THR A 51 10.39 0.89 11.69
C THR A 51 11.42 0.08 12.46
N THR A 52 12.61 -0.10 11.90
CA THR A 52 13.72 -0.81 12.52
C THR A 52 15.04 -0.10 12.23
N THR A 53 16.01 -0.26 13.12
CA THR A 53 17.37 0.26 12.94
C THR A 53 18.22 -0.80 12.25
N VAL A 54 18.78 -0.47 11.08
CA VAL A 54 19.71 -1.33 10.35
C VAL A 54 21.06 -0.63 10.26
N GLN A 55 22.13 -1.37 10.53
CA GLN A 55 23.49 -0.88 10.31
C GLN A 55 23.83 -0.99 8.82
N VAL A 56 24.29 0.09 8.23
CA VAL A 56 24.67 0.19 6.81
C VAL A 56 26.04 0.85 6.75
N ASP A 57 26.87 0.47 5.80
CA ASP A 57 28.16 1.15 5.63
C ASP A 57 27.97 2.61 5.21
N PRO A 58 28.93 3.50 5.55
CA PRO A 58 28.78 4.93 5.31
C PRO A 58 28.60 5.32 3.84
N GLU A 59 29.25 4.60 2.92
CA GLU A 59 29.25 4.92 1.49
C GLU A 59 27.90 4.58 0.86
N THR A 60 27.36 3.39 1.15
CA THR A 60 26.02 2.98 0.72
C THR A 60 24.95 3.92 1.28
N PHE A 61 25.06 4.31 2.55
CA PHE A 61 24.10 5.23 3.16
C PHE A 61 24.17 6.62 2.53
N ALA A 62 25.37 7.14 2.26
CA ALA A 62 25.56 8.41 1.56
C ALA A 62 24.96 8.39 0.14
N TRP A 63 25.13 7.27 -0.59
CA TRP A 63 24.55 7.09 -1.91
C TRP A 63 23.01 7.15 -1.88
N PHE A 64 22.35 6.50 -0.91
CA PHE A 64 20.90 6.60 -0.76
C PHE A 64 20.46 8.03 -0.37
N GLN A 65 21.19 8.69 0.54
CA GLN A 65 20.86 10.07 0.93
C GLN A 65 20.95 11.07 -0.23
N ALA A 66 21.87 10.87 -1.16
CA ALA A 66 22.00 11.71 -2.35
C ALA A 66 20.71 11.75 -3.20
N GLN A 67 19.81 10.79 -3.01
CA GLN A 67 18.57 10.65 -3.79
C GLN A 67 17.41 11.50 -3.24
N GLY A 68 17.67 12.27 -2.17
CA GLY A 68 16.75 13.25 -1.61
C GLY A 68 15.53 12.61 -0.94
N GLU A 69 14.35 13.21 -1.17
CA GLU A 69 13.09 12.82 -0.50
C GLU A 69 12.69 11.35 -0.72
N THR A 70 13.22 10.71 -1.77
CA THR A 70 12.90 9.32 -2.11
C THR A 70 13.87 8.29 -1.51
N ALA A 71 14.93 8.72 -0.81
CA ALA A 71 15.98 7.87 -0.27
C ALA A 71 15.44 6.68 0.54
N GLN A 72 14.55 6.94 1.50
CA GLN A 72 13.95 5.91 2.36
C GLN A 72 13.12 4.90 1.55
N GLN A 73 12.36 5.37 0.56
CA GLN A 73 11.54 4.51 -0.28
C GLN A 73 12.40 3.63 -1.18
N GLN A 74 13.45 4.18 -1.78
CA GLN A 74 14.41 3.42 -2.59
C GLN A 74 15.12 2.35 -1.74
N MET A 75 15.54 2.70 -0.53
CA MET A 75 16.15 1.74 0.40
C MET A 75 15.17 0.61 0.76
N SER A 76 13.90 0.94 1.05
CA SER A 76 12.86 -0.06 1.32
C SER A 76 12.65 -1.02 0.14
N VAL A 77 12.60 -0.49 -1.09
CA VAL A 77 12.47 -1.29 -2.31
C VAL A 77 13.69 -2.19 -2.53
N ALA A 78 14.90 -1.67 -2.35
CA ALA A 78 16.14 -2.45 -2.49
C ALA A 78 16.17 -3.64 -1.52
N LEU A 79 15.84 -3.40 -0.25
CA LEU A 79 15.74 -4.46 0.77
C LEU A 79 14.71 -5.52 0.39
N ARG A 80 13.58 -5.11 -0.18
CA ARG A 80 12.53 -6.04 -0.65
C ARG A 80 13.02 -6.90 -1.81
N ILE A 81 13.63 -6.30 -2.83
CA ILE A 81 14.17 -7.03 -3.99
C ILE A 81 15.20 -8.06 -3.52
N TYR A 82 16.13 -7.66 -2.65
CA TYR A 82 17.13 -8.56 -2.07
C TYR A 82 16.46 -9.73 -1.34
N ALA A 83 15.49 -9.44 -0.46
CA ALA A 83 14.78 -10.47 0.28
C ALA A 83 14.01 -11.43 -0.65
N GLU A 84 13.35 -10.93 -1.69
CA GLU A 84 12.62 -11.75 -2.67
C GLU A 84 13.56 -12.66 -3.45
N ALA A 85 14.73 -12.16 -3.87
CA ALA A 85 15.73 -12.95 -4.58
C ALA A 85 16.36 -14.06 -3.73
N HIS A 86 16.39 -13.91 -2.40
CA HIS A 86 17.05 -14.83 -1.48
C HIS A 86 16.09 -15.64 -0.60
N LYS A 87 14.78 -15.52 -0.82
CA LYS A 87 13.79 -16.42 -0.22
C LYS A 87 13.88 -17.80 -0.88
N VAL A 88 14.88 -18.59 -0.49
CA VAL A 88 14.76 -20.05 -0.53
C VAL A 88 13.83 -20.42 0.62
N TYR A 89 12.64 -20.90 0.33
CA TYR A 89 11.66 -21.29 1.33
C TYR A 89 12.23 -22.45 2.18
N PRO A 90 12.57 -22.32 3.47
CA PRO A 90 12.59 -23.49 4.33
C PRO A 90 11.13 -23.91 4.49
N ALA A 91 10.81 -25.12 4.05
CA ALA A 91 9.51 -25.73 4.26
C ALA A 91 9.09 -25.52 5.73
N SER A 92 7.95 -24.86 5.90
CA SER A 92 7.23 -24.80 7.16
C SER A 92 7.03 -26.23 7.68
N GLY A 93 7.57 -26.56 8.84
CA GLY A 93 7.16 -27.75 9.57
C GLY A 93 8.23 -28.38 10.44
N THR A 94 8.51 -27.80 11.61
CA THR A 94 8.75 -28.61 12.82
C THR A 94 8.36 -27.78 14.04
N LYS A 95 7.14 -28.00 14.55
CA LYS A 95 6.77 -27.66 15.92
C LYS A 95 7.46 -28.70 16.81
N PRO A 96 8.39 -28.36 17.73
CA PRO A 96 8.88 -29.36 18.67
C PRO A 96 7.72 -29.69 19.63
N ALA A 97 7.25 -30.92 19.57
CA ALA A 97 6.46 -31.53 20.61
C ALA A 97 7.38 -31.78 21.82
N SER A 98 7.38 -30.84 22.76
CA SER A 98 7.81 -31.06 24.14
C SER A 98 6.96 -30.18 25.01
N GLN A 99 5.94 -30.76 25.63
CA GLN A 99 5.68 -30.70 27.08
C GLN A 99 4.30 -31.31 27.38
N MET A 100 4.28 -32.64 27.50
CA MET A 100 3.30 -33.39 28.28
C MET A 100 4.12 -34.35 29.16
N VAL A 101 4.50 -33.87 30.35
CA VAL A 101 4.76 -34.67 31.56
C VAL A 101 4.57 -33.73 32.76
N ASP A 102 3.36 -33.71 33.30
CA ASP A 102 3.01 -34.10 34.67
C ASP A 102 1.48 -34.23 34.76
#